data_AF-A0A9Q0AYS7-F1
#
_entry.id   AF-A0A9Q0AYS7-F1
#
_cell.length_a   1.000
_cell.length_b   1.000
_cell.length_c   1.000
_cell.angle_alpha   90.00
_cell.angle_beta   90.00
_cell.angle_gamma   90.00
#
_symmetry.space_group_name_H-M   'P 1'
#
loop_
_entity.id
_entity.type
_entity.pdbx_description
1 polymer ?
#
loop_
_entity_poly.entity_id
_entity_poly.type
_entity_poly.pdbx_seq_one_letter_code
_entity_poly.pdbx_strand_id
1 'polypeptide(L)'
;MATSFRQPLRASCESRVRLHRQRRETVPTACLECRKRKIKCSGVRPTCSRCSNLNIGCGWDTEPETTPRQAIKDSLERLIEVNSELLELVGSLCSRPETEAIEILHRLRASGNRLHVLNLVRTGDILLGIRINEAREGRKQMNLESKAGIHPKKALDGGS
;
A
#
# COMPACT_ATOMS: atom_id res chain seq x y z
N MET A 1 32.98 -83.45 -6.47
CA MET A 1 32.78 -82.23 -5.67
C MET A 1 32.43 -81.10 -6.61
N ALA A 2 31.14 -80.79 -6.76
CA ALA A 2 30.66 -79.71 -7.63
C ALA A 2 29.99 -78.67 -6.73
N THR A 3 30.66 -77.53 -6.57
CA THR A 3 30.22 -76.43 -5.71
C THR A 3 29.08 -75.66 -6.37
N SER A 4 27.97 -75.56 -5.64
CA SER A 4 26.78 -74.78 -6.00
C SER A 4 27.10 -73.28 -6.06
N PHE A 5 27.04 -72.70 -7.25
CA PHE A 5 27.01 -71.25 -7.44
C PHE A 5 25.64 -70.70 -6.99
N ARG A 6 25.60 -69.93 -5.89
CA ARG A 6 24.46 -69.10 -5.54
C ARG A 6 24.70 -67.67 -6.06
N GLN A 7 23.93 -67.27 -7.06
CA GLN A 7 23.81 -65.88 -7.50
C GLN A 7 22.92 -65.09 -6.50
N PRO A 8 23.27 -63.85 -6.12
CA PRO A 8 22.32 -62.95 -5.49
C PRO A 8 21.41 -62.32 -6.54
N LEU A 9 20.10 -62.36 -6.28
CA LEU A 9 19.08 -61.69 -7.07
C LEU A 9 19.28 -60.17 -7.02
N ARG A 10 19.35 -59.55 -8.21
CA ARG A 10 19.37 -58.10 -8.43
C ARG A 10 18.13 -57.46 -7.80
N ALA A 11 18.32 -56.70 -6.72
CA ALA A 11 17.29 -55.76 -6.26
C ALA A 11 17.25 -54.57 -7.23
N SER A 12 16.15 -54.46 -7.96
CA SER A 12 15.88 -53.39 -8.91
C SER A 12 15.89 -52.02 -8.20
N CYS A 13 16.60 -51.06 -8.79
CA CYS A 13 16.61 -49.66 -8.37
C CYS A 13 15.29 -49.01 -8.79
N GLU A 14 14.29 -49.03 -7.91
CA GLU A 14 13.03 -48.36 -8.14
C GLU A 14 13.22 -46.85 -8.01
N SER A 15 12.87 -46.16 -9.10
CA SER A 15 13.22 -44.79 -9.37
C SER A 15 12.54 -43.85 -8.37
N ARG A 16 13.34 -43.17 -7.53
CA ARG A 16 12.84 -42.05 -6.71
C ARG A 16 12.42 -40.92 -7.64
N VAL A 17 11.13 -40.85 -7.96
CA VAL A 17 10.53 -39.65 -8.54
C VAL A 17 10.78 -38.53 -7.53
N ARG A 18 11.71 -37.64 -7.85
CA ARG A 18 11.89 -36.39 -7.10
C ARG A 18 10.63 -35.57 -7.34
N LEU A 19 9.67 -35.67 -6.43
CA LEU A 19 8.54 -34.75 -6.37
C LEU A 19 9.14 -33.36 -6.30
N HIS A 20 8.98 -32.61 -7.39
CA HIS A 20 9.33 -31.20 -7.45
C HIS A 20 8.78 -30.57 -6.18
N ARG A 21 9.69 -30.14 -5.29
CA ARG A 21 9.31 -29.38 -4.11
C ARG A 21 8.71 -28.09 -4.65
N GLN A 22 7.39 -28.11 -4.85
CA GLN A 22 6.64 -26.94 -5.31
C GLN A 22 7.06 -25.81 -4.39
N ARG A 23 7.72 -24.83 -5.00
CA ARG A 23 8.17 -23.61 -4.37
C ARG A 23 6.96 -23.10 -3.59
N ARG A 24 7.05 -23.09 -2.26
CA ARG A 24 5.97 -22.61 -1.41
C ARG A 24 5.67 -21.19 -1.85
N GLU A 25 4.54 -21.00 -2.51
CA GLU A 25 3.99 -19.68 -2.72
C GLU A 25 3.81 -19.06 -1.35
N THR A 26 4.56 -18.00 -1.10
CA THR A 26 4.48 -17.26 0.16
C THR A 26 3.11 -16.61 0.19
N VAL A 27 2.23 -17.14 1.04
CA VAL A 27 0.89 -16.62 1.25
C VAL A 27 0.99 -15.15 1.69
N PRO A 28 0.45 -14.19 0.93
CA PRO A 28 0.62 -12.77 1.22
C PRO A 28 -0.12 -12.31 2.48
N THR A 29 -1.20 -13.01 2.87
CA THR A 29 -1.99 -12.68 4.06
C THR A 29 -2.58 -13.95 4.68
N ALA A 30 -2.41 -14.13 6.00
CA ALA A 30 -3.09 -15.19 6.74
C ALA A 30 -4.53 -14.77 7.07
N CYS A 31 -5.47 -15.73 7.10
CA CYS A 31 -6.83 -15.49 7.57
C CYS A 31 -6.83 -15.06 9.06
N LEU A 32 -7.92 -14.44 9.48
CA LEU A 32 -8.09 -13.88 10.82
C LEU A 32 -7.78 -14.87 11.94
N GLU A 33 -8.33 -16.08 11.83
CA GLU A 33 -8.19 -17.09 12.88
C GLU A 33 -6.74 -17.61 12.98
N CYS A 34 -6.09 -17.81 11.83
CA CYS A 34 -4.69 -18.21 11.80
C CYS A 34 -3.75 -17.11 12.30
N ARG A 35 -4.09 -15.83 12.04
CA ARG A 35 -3.35 -14.68 12.55
C ARG A 35 -3.49 -14.58 14.07
N LYS A 36 -4.71 -14.67 14.59
CA LYS A 36 -5.01 -14.66 16.04
C LYS A 36 -4.26 -15.76 16.78
N ARG A 37 -4.24 -16.97 16.20
CA ARG A 37 -3.54 -18.14 16.78
C ARG A 37 -2.03 -18.19 16.48
N LYS A 38 -1.47 -17.25 15.71
CA LYS A 38 -0.04 -17.19 15.32
C LYS A 38 0.49 -18.48 14.69
N ILE A 39 -0.28 -19.03 13.76
CA ILE A 39 -0.04 -20.34 13.13
C ILE A 39 0.07 -20.20 11.61
N LYS A 40 0.65 -21.21 10.95
CA LYS A 40 0.75 -21.25 9.49
C LYS A 40 -0.64 -21.32 8.85
N CYS A 41 -0.95 -20.32 8.03
CA CYS A 41 -2.13 -20.31 7.16
C CYS A 41 -1.76 -20.86 5.77
N SER A 42 -2.65 -21.64 5.15
CA SER A 42 -2.46 -22.11 3.77
C SER A 42 -2.85 -21.08 2.70
N GLY A 43 -3.51 -19.98 3.07
CA GLY A 43 -3.80 -18.89 2.13
C GLY A 43 -4.97 -19.13 1.17
N VAL A 44 -5.52 -20.35 1.13
CA VAL A 44 -6.62 -20.73 0.24
C VAL A 44 -7.91 -19.96 0.60
N ARG A 45 -8.54 -19.35 -0.40
CA ARG A 45 -9.84 -18.65 -0.29
C ARG A 45 -10.94 -19.53 -0.91
N PRO A 46 -12.18 -19.55 -0.39
CA PRO A 46 -12.72 -18.72 0.70
C PRO A 46 -12.28 -19.16 2.11
N THR A 47 -12.05 -20.45 2.33
CA THR A 47 -11.67 -21.04 3.62
C THR A 47 -10.29 -21.66 3.54
N CYS A 48 -9.38 -21.30 4.45
CA CYS A 48 -8.06 -21.92 4.46
C CYS A 48 -8.15 -23.39 4.91
N SER A 49 -7.25 -24.24 4.43
CA SER A 49 -7.25 -25.69 4.66
C SER A 49 -7.36 -26.07 6.14
N ARG A 50 -6.73 -25.31 7.04
CA ARG A 50 -6.84 -25.56 8.48
C ARG A 50 -8.24 -25.25 9.02
N CYS A 51 -8.80 -24.11 8.63
CA CYS A 51 -10.14 -23.73 9.08
C CYS A 51 -11.19 -24.68 8.51
N SER A 52 -10.98 -25.16 7.28
CA SER A 52 -11.80 -26.20 6.67
C SER A 52 -11.73 -27.52 7.45
N ASN A 53 -10.52 -27.99 7.80
CA ASN A 53 -10.35 -29.24 8.54
C ASN A 53 -10.92 -29.16 9.96
N LEU A 54 -10.93 -27.97 10.56
CA LEU A 54 -11.47 -27.74 11.90
C LEU A 54 -12.94 -27.33 11.90
N ASN A 55 -13.57 -27.15 10.73
CA ASN A 55 -14.93 -26.62 10.57
C ASN A 55 -15.21 -25.36 11.40
N ILE A 56 -14.26 -24.41 11.40
CA ILE A 56 -14.38 -23.12 12.10
C ILE A 56 -14.53 -21.96 11.11
N GLY A 57 -15.13 -20.87 11.56
CA GLY A 57 -15.31 -19.66 10.75
C GLY A 57 -13.98 -19.09 10.26
N CYS A 58 -13.85 -18.89 8.95
CA CYS A 58 -12.64 -18.35 8.31
C CYS A 58 -12.93 -16.97 7.73
N GLY A 59 -12.49 -15.92 8.42
CA GLY A 59 -12.63 -14.53 7.97
C GLY A 59 -11.33 -13.92 7.43
N TRP A 60 -11.47 -12.89 6.59
CA TRP A 60 -10.37 -12.12 6.00
C TRP A 60 -10.69 -10.63 6.10
N ASP A 61 -9.74 -9.81 6.58
CA ASP A 61 -9.93 -8.35 6.76
C ASP A 61 -9.71 -7.54 5.48
N THR A 62 -9.36 -8.20 4.39
CA THR A 62 -8.92 -7.51 3.17
C THR A 62 -9.48 -8.20 1.95
N GLU A 63 -10.00 -7.39 1.03
CA GLU A 63 -10.35 -7.81 -0.32
C GLU A 63 -9.18 -8.57 -0.96
N PRO A 64 -9.47 -9.56 -1.81
CA PRO A 64 -8.46 -10.43 -2.38
C PRO A 64 -7.37 -9.68 -3.16
N GLU A 65 -7.67 -8.49 -3.70
CA GLU A 65 -6.81 -7.76 -4.63
C GLU A 65 -5.93 -6.68 -4.00
N THR A 66 -6.29 -6.14 -2.82
CA THR A 66 -5.52 -5.05 -2.20
C THR A 66 -4.91 -5.53 -0.90
N THR A 67 -3.59 -5.64 -0.83
CA THR A 67 -2.94 -5.87 0.48
C THR A 67 -3.23 -4.69 1.43
N PRO A 68 -3.26 -4.89 2.76
CA PRO A 68 -3.46 -3.78 3.71
C PRO A 68 -2.47 -2.63 3.53
N ARG A 69 -1.24 -2.95 3.08
CA ARG A 69 -0.22 -1.95 2.75
C ARG A 69 -0.61 -1.11 1.53
N GLN A 70 -1.20 -1.74 0.52
CA GLN A 70 -1.66 -1.04 -0.68
C GLN A 70 -2.82 -0.10 -0.33
N ALA A 71 -3.82 -0.56 0.42
CA ALA A 71 -4.94 0.29 0.84
C ALA A 71 -4.48 1.53 1.63
N ILE A 72 -3.48 1.38 2.51
CA ILE A 72 -2.88 2.52 3.23
C ILE A 72 -2.15 3.45 2.27
N LYS A 73 -1.39 2.91 1.32
CA LYS A 73 -0.67 3.71 0.31
C LYS A 73 -1.66 4.51 -0.55
N ASP A 74 -2.72 3.89 -1.03
CA ASP A 74 -3.74 4.53 -1.86
C ASP A 74 -4.48 5.62 -1.06
N SER A 75 -4.73 5.39 0.23
CA SER A 75 -5.29 6.42 1.10
C SER A 75 -4.34 7.59 1.32
N LEU A 76 -3.05 7.33 1.46
CA LEU A 76 -2.04 8.36 1.62
C LEU A 76 -1.91 9.19 0.35
N GLU A 77 -1.89 8.54 -0.82
CA GLU A 77 -1.84 9.21 -2.12
C GLU A 77 -3.06 10.12 -2.32
N ARG A 78 -4.26 9.61 -2.07
CA ARG A 78 -5.50 10.40 -2.13
C ARG A 78 -5.50 11.60 -1.17
N LEU A 79 -4.99 11.43 0.05
CA LEU A 79 -4.89 12.52 1.01
C LEU A 79 -3.89 13.59 0.56
N ILE A 80 -2.77 13.18 -0.03
CA ILE A 80 -1.78 14.12 -0.59
C ILE A 80 -2.38 14.91 -1.75
N GLU A 81 -3.08 14.24 -2.67
CA GLU A 81 -3.78 14.87 -3.80
C GLU A 81 -4.77 15.92 -3.30
N VAL A 82 -5.70 15.52 -2.44
CA VAL A 82 -6.70 16.43 -1.86
C VAL A 82 -6.05 17.61 -1.14
N ASN A 83 -5.00 17.36 -0.36
CA ASN A 83 -4.30 18.44 0.33
C ASN A 83 -3.61 19.39 -0.65
N SER A 84 -3.01 18.88 -1.72
CA SER A 84 -2.38 19.71 -2.75
C SER A 84 -3.40 20.63 -3.44
N GLU A 85 -4.59 20.11 -3.77
CA GLU A 85 -5.68 20.88 -4.36
C GLU A 85 -6.19 21.98 -3.43
N LEU A 86 -6.35 21.66 -2.14
CA LEU A 86 -6.78 22.62 -1.13
C LEU A 86 -5.75 23.74 -0.95
N LEU A 87 -4.46 23.40 -0.90
CA LEU A 87 -3.39 24.38 -0.78
C LEU A 87 -3.31 25.30 -1.99
N GLU A 88 -3.52 24.78 -3.21
CA GLU A 88 -3.56 25.58 -4.43
C GLU A 88 -4.77 26.50 -4.49
N LEU A 89 -5.94 26.02 -4.08
CA LEU A 89 -7.17 26.81 -4.03
C LEU A 89 -7.06 27.95 -3.00
N VAL A 90 -6.58 27.64 -1.79
CA VAL A 90 -6.29 28.66 -0.76
C VAL A 90 -5.21 29.62 -1.25
N GLY A 91 -4.20 29.11 -1.95
CA GLY A 91 -3.17 29.92 -2.60
C GLY A 91 -3.78 30.96 -3.53
N SER A 92 -4.69 30.53 -4.40
CA SER A 92 -5.41 31.40 -5.35
C SER A 92 -6.28 32.43 -4.66
N LEU A 93 -6.97 32.07 -3.57
CA LEU A 93 -7.75 33.04 -2.77
C LEU A 93 -6.87 34.09 -2.09
N CYS A 94 -5.62 33.75 -1.73
CA CYS A 94 -4.70 34.66 -1.05
C CYS A 94 -3.83 35.51 -1.99
N SER A 95 -3.52 35.03 -3.20
CA SER A 95 -2.58 35.69 -4.12
C SER A 95 -3.26 36.58 -5.17
N ARG A 96 -4.54 36.34 -5.46
CA ARG A 96 -5.30 37.08 -6.45
C ARG A 96 -5.88 38.38 -5.88
N PRO A 97 -6.25 39.34 -6.75
CA PRO A 97 -7.04 40.50 -6.34
C PRO A 97 -8.33 40.10 -5.63
N GLU A 98 -8.81 40.96 -4.73
CA GLU A 98 -9.99 40.69 -3.91
C GLU A 98 -11.24 40.36 -4.75
N THR A 99 -11.43 41.04 -5.87
CA THR A 99 -12.54 40.80 -6.80
C THR A 99 -12.53 39.38 -7.36
N GLU A 100 -11.36 38.89 -7.78
CA GLU A 100 -11.21 37.51 -8.27
C GLU A 100 -11.36 36.48 -7.15
N ALA A 101 -10.80 36.75 -5.97
CA ALA A 101 -10.93 35.86 -4.82
C ALA A 101 -12.40 35.69 -4.38
N ILE A 102 -13.19 36.77 -4.42
CA ILE A 102 -14.62 36.75 -4.14
C ILE A 102 -15.37 35.91 -5.18
N GLU A 103 -15.05 36.03 -6.46
CA GLU A 103 -15.67 35.22 -7.52
C GLU A 103 -15.35 33.73 -7.35
N ILE A 104 -14.11 33.39 -7.01
CA ILE A 104 -13.72 32.00 -6.68
C ILE A 104 -14.55 31.50 -5.49
N LEU A 105 -14.72 32.31 -4.43
CA LEU A 105 -15.53 31.95 -3.28
C LEU A 105 -17.00 31.75 -3.63
N HIS A 106 -17.59 32.62 -4.47
CA HIS A 106 -18.97 32.47 -4.93
C HIS A 106 -19.16 31.15 -5.68
N ARG A 107 -18.23 30.79 -6.57
CA ARG A 107 -18.26 29.51 -7.29
C ARG A 107 -18.13 28.31 -6.36
N LEU A 108 -17.30 28.41 -5.31
CA LEU A 108 -17.19 27.36 -4.30
C LEU A 108 -18.51 27.16 -3.55
N ARG A 109 -19.16 28.26 -3.15
CA ARG A 109 -20.45 28.22 -2.46
C ARG A 109 -21.58 27.70 -3.36
N ALA A 110 -21.57 28.03 -4.64
CA ALA A 110 -22.59 27.62 -5.60
C ALA A 110 -22.46 26.14 -6.03
N SER A 111 -21.23 25.69 -6.30
CA SER A 111 -20.99 24.33 -6.82
C SER A 111 -20.78 23.27 -5.73
N GLY A 112 -20.30 23.67 -4.55
CA GLY A 112 -19.86 22.74 -3.50
C GLY A 112 -18.67 21.85 -3.91
N ASN A 113 -18.07 22.07 -5.09
CA ASN A 113 -17.09 21.19 -5.69
C ASN A 113 -15.76 21.92 -5.90
N ARG A 114 -14.82 21.74 -4.97
CA ARG A 114 -13.49 22.37 -5.02
C ARG A 114 -12.70 22.04 -6.28
N LEU A 115 -12.81 20.81 -6.78
CA LEU A 115 -12.06 20.34 -7.94
C LEU A 115 -12.50 21.06 -9.20
N HIS A 116 -13.82 21.19 -9.37
CA HIS A 116 -14.38 21.92 -10.48
C HIS A 116 -13.92 23.39 -10.48
N VAL A 117 -14.03 24.06 -9.33
CA VAL A 117 -13.60 25.46 -9.21
C VAL A 117 -12.10 25.61 -9.44
N LEU A 118 -11.27 24.72 -8.87
CA LEU A 118 -9.82 24.75 -9.08
C LEU A 118 -9.45 24.58 -10.57
N ASN A 119 -10.12 23.69 -11.28
CA ASN A 119 -9.91 23.53 -12.71
C ASN A 119 -10.32 24.77 -13.50
N LEU A 120 -11.43 25.44 -13.16
CA LEU A 120 -11.81 26.70 -13.80
C LEU A 120 -10.74 27.79 -13.59
N VAL A 121 -10.21 27.88 -12.37
CA VAL A 121 -9.13 28.81 -12.01
C VAL A 121 -7.87 28.52 -12.83
N ARG A 122 -7.42 27.25 -12.87
CA ARG A 122 -6.28 26.81 -13.69
C ARG A 122 -6.48 27.10 -15.17
N THR A 123 -7.66 26.81 -15.72
CA THR A 123 -7.97 27.11 -17.12
C THR A 123 -7.93 28.62 -17.37
N GLY A 124 -8.47 29.43 -16.46
CA GLY A 124 -8.37 30.88 -16.52
C GLY A 124 -6.92 31.37 -16.54
N ASP A 125 -6.06 30.81 -15.69
CA ASP A 125 -4.64 31.17 -15.63
C ASP A 125 -3.90 30.89 -16.93
N ILE A 126 -4.15 29.71 -17.52
CA ILE A 126 -3.56 29.33 -18.80
C ILE A 126 -3.99 30.30 -19.90
N LEU A 127 -5.28 30.61 -19.99
CA LEU A 127 -5.82 31.47 -21.05
C LEU A 127 -5.39 32.93 -20.91
N LEU A 128 -5.25 33.42 -19.68
CA LEU A 128 -4.87 34.80 -19.38
C LEU A 128 -3.36 34.98 -19.19
N GLY A 129 -2.58 33.90 -19.24
CA GLY A 129 -1.13 33.93 -19.04
C GLY A 129 -0.72 34.40 -17.65
N ILE A 130 -1.57 34.18 -16.64
CA ILE A 130 -1.31 34.62 -15.27
C ILE A 130 -0.22 33.73 -14.68
N ARG A 131 0.96 34.33 -14.43
CA ARG A 131 1.97 33.71 -13.57
C ARG A 131 1.61 34.05 -12.13
N ILE A 132 1.19 33.06 -11.36
CA ILE A 132 1.09 33.20 -9.91
C ILE A 132 2.49 33.54 -9.41
N ASN A 133 2.74 34.80 -9.07
CA ASN A 133 3.98 35.20 -8.43
C ASN A 133 4.09 34.42 -7.12
N GLU A 134 5.07 33.53 -7.05
CA GLU A 134 5.36 32.70 -5.87
C GLU A 134 5.91 33.57 -4.73
N ALA A 135 5.12 34.51 -4.22
CA ALA A 135 5.49 35.38 -3.09
C ALA A 135 5.51 34.64 -1.74
N ARG A 136 5.77 33.32 -1.72
CA ARG A 136 5.78 32.46 -0.51
C ARG A 136 6.80 31.31 -0.52
N GLU A 137 7.77 31.27 -1.44
CA GLU A 137 8.85 30.26 -1.37
C GLU A 137 9.66 30.31 -0.06
N GLY A 138 9.65 31.45 0.65
CA GLY A 138 10.32 31.62 1.95
C GLY A 138 9.80 30.76 3.12
N ARG A 139 8.69 30.00 2.97
CA ARG A 139 8.19 29.09 4.03
C ARG A 139 8.46 27.60 3.79
N LYS A 140 8.80 27.19 2.56
CA LYS A 140 9.07 25.76 2.28
C LYS A 140 10.42 25.30 2.85
N GLN A 141 11.38 26.21 3.00
CA GLN A 141 12.70 25.89 3.58
C GLN A 141 12.61 25.36 5.02
N MET A 142 11.62 25.83 5.81
CA MET A 142 11.51 25.53 7.24
C MET A 142 11.03 24.11 7.55
N ASN A 143 10.38 23.44 6.60
CA ASN A 143 9.69 22.16 6.87
C ASN A 143 10.46 20.95 6.30
N LEU A 144 11.45 21.17 5.43
CA LEU A 144 12.31 20.08 4.95
C LEU A 144 13.35 19.67 6.01
N GLU A 145 13.84 20.61 6.83
CA GLU A 145 14.80 20.32 7.91
C GLU A 145 14.17 19.54 9.08
N SER A 146 12.85 19.65 9.27
CA SER A 146 12.13 18.92 10.34
C SER A 146 11.92 17.42 10.03
N LYS A 147 12.12 16.99 8.77
CA LYS A 147 11.90 15.60 8.34
C LYS A 147 13.16 14.72 8.37
N ALA A 148 14.33 15.29 8.68
CA ALA A 148 15.58 14.54 8.84
C ALA A 148 15.74 13.89 10.23
N GLY A 149 14.81 14.10 11.17
CA GLY A 149 14.97 13.72 12.58
C GLY A 149 14.44 12.36 13.03
N ILE A 150 13.87 11.52 12.16
CA ILE A 150 13.34 10.21 12.57
C ILE A 150 14.29 9.09 12.11
N HIS A 151 15.43 8.98 12.79
CA HIS A 151 16.21 7.75 12.78
C HIS A 151 15.57 6.73 13.74
N PRO A 152 15.32 5.47 13.33
CA PRO A 152 14.96 4.43 14.27
C PRO A 152 16.18 4.11 15.16
N LYS A 153 16.05 4.35 16.46
CA LYS A 153 17.03 3.91 17.47
C LYS A 153 17.16 2.38 17.37
N LYS A 154 18.31 1.88 16.93
CA LYS A 154 18.68 0.47 17.10
C LYS A 154 18.82 0.20 18.59
N ALA A 155 18.13 -0.84 19.06
CA ALA A 155 18.29 -1.38 20.39
C ALA A 155 19.75 -1.80 20.60
N LEU A 156 20.34 -1.34 21.70
CA LEU A 156 21.55 -1.92 22.27
C LEU A 156 21.10 -3.17 23.02
N ASP A 157 21.30 -4.35 22.43
CA ASP A 157 21.34 -5.59 23.18
C ASP A 157 22.76 -5.73 23.75
N GLY A 158 22.85 -5.75 25.08
CA GLY A 158 24.10 -6.00 25.80
C GLY A 158 23.85 -6.21 27.29
N GLY A 159 23.91 -7.48 27.71
CA GLY A 159 24.30 -7.86 29.08
C GLY A 159 23.27 -8.65 29.88
N SER A 160 23.36 -9.98 29.81
CA SER A 160 23.95 -10.83 30.86
C SER A 160 24.11 -12.27 30.39
#